data_AF-A0A1L8ZCK0-F1
#
_entry.id   AF-A0A1L8ZCK0-F1
#
_cell.length_a   1.000
_cell.length_b   1.000
_cell.length_c   1.000
_cell.angle_alpha   90.00
_cell.angle_beta   90.00
_cell.angle_gamma   90.00
#
_symmetry.space_group_name_H-M   'P 1'
#
loop_
_entity.id
_entity.type
_entity.pdbx_description
1 polymer ?
#
loop_
_entity_poly.entity_id
_entity_poly.type
_entity_poly.pdbx_seq_one_letter_code
_entity_poly.pdbx_strand_id
1 'polypeptide(L)'
;MNDLNFRRQKLNKILTIRSYFRKLSERDLMNINKKISKINQFSDGIPNLLKNLNNFNDLYIRGYIDCLNYKKTQNFKILEELRKHYNECYDIYVNKYRQEKKIKILIKILNNSIIKNREKKESLLLDEHVNYKVCQNLRNESE
;
A
#
# COMPACT_ATOMS: atom_id res chain seq x y z
N MET A 1 18.36 23.94 14.10
CA MET A 1 17.23 23.04 13.76
C MET A 1 17.12 21.98 14.85
N ASN A 2 16.00 21.87 15.59
CA ASN A 2 15.86 20.85 16.65
C ASN A 2 16.18 19.44 16.12
N ASP A 3 16.97 18.65 16.85
CA ASP A 3 17.36 17.28 16.49
C ASP A 3 16.14 16.42 16.07
N LEU A 4 15.02 16.57 16.78
CA LEU A 4 13.76 15.89 16.45
C LEU A 4 13.17 16.28 15.07
N ASN A 5 13.29 17.54 14.66
CA ASN A 5 12.84 17.99 13.34
C ASN A 5 13.71 17.42 12.21
N PHE A 6 15.01 17.31 12.45
CA PHE A 6 15.94 16.69 11.50
C PHE A 6 15.65 15.19 11.34
N ARG A 7 15.47 14.47 12.45
CA ARG A 7 15.04 13.06 12.45
C ARG A 7 13.73 12.85 11.70
N ARG A 8 12.76 13.76 11.86
CA ARG A 8 11.47 13.73 11.15
C ARG A 8 11.66 13.84 9.64
N GLN A 9 12.48 14.78 9.18
CA GLN A 9 12.77 14.91 7.75
C GLN A 9 13.45 13.67 7.17
N LYS A 10 14.39 13.06 7.91
CA LYS A 10 15.05 11.81 7.49
C LYS A 10 14.03 10.68 7.35
N LEU A 11 13.14 10.49 8.33
CA LEU A 11 12.10 9.47 8.26
C LEU A 11 11.12 9.71 7.10
N ASN A 12 10.74 10.97 6.84
CA ASN A 12 9.89 11.31 5.69
C ASN A 12 10.55 10.95 4.35
N LYS A 13 11.86 11.22 4.18
CA LYS A 13 12.60 10.80 2.98
C LYS A 13 12.57 9.28 2.80
N ILE A 14 12.82 8.52 3.88
CA ILE A 14 12.77 7.05 3.83
C ILE A 14 11.34 6.57 3.52
N LEU A 15 10.31 7.22 4.09
CA LEU A 15 8.91 6.89 3.80
C LEU A 15 8.58 7.05 2.32
N THR A 16 9.04 8.12 1.68
CA THR A 16 8.82 8.36 0.25
C THR A 16 9.42 7.25 -0.59
N ILE A 17 10.67 6.87 -0.32
CA ILE A 17 11.38 5.79 -1.02
C ILE A 17 10.65 4.45 -0.84
N ARG A 18 10.28 4.10 0.40
CA ARG A 18 9.56 2.84 0.66
C ARG A 18 8.18 2.80 0.01
N SER A 19 7.46 3.92 0.03
CA SER A 19 6.14 4.04 -0.62
C SER A 19 6.25 3.84 -2.13
N TYR A 20 7.31 4.36 -2.75
CA TYR A 20 7.58 4.14 -4.16
C TYR A 20 7.81 2.65 -4.47
N PHE A 21 8.71 1.99 -3.73
CA PHE A 21 8.99 0.57 -3.95
C PHE A 21 7.79 -0.35 -3.67
N ARG A 22 6.94 0.00 -2.71
CA ARG A 22 5.66 -0.71 -2.47
C ARG A 22 4.73 -0.55 -3.67
N LYS A 23 4.56 0.66 -4.18
CA LYS A 23 3.73 0.93 -5.37
C LYS A 23 4.23 0.17 -6.60
N LEU A 24 5.54 0.01 -6.76
CA LEU A 24 6.10 -0.82 -7.83
C LEU A 24 5.65 -2.30 -7.69
N SER A 25 5.83 -2.91 -6.51
CA SER A 25 5.36 -4.29 -6.29
C SER A 25 3.84 -4.46 -6.43
N GLU A 26 3.07 -3.42 -6.11
CA GLU A 26 1.62 -3.42 -6.32
C GLU A 26 1.27 -3.48 -7.81
N ARG A 27 2.01 -2.75 -8.66
CA ARG A 27 1.84 -2.80 -10.12
C ARG A 27 2.17 -4.17 -10.68
N ASP A 28 3.20 -4.82 -10.16
CA ASP A 28 3.57 -6.18 -10.58
C ASP A 28 2.42 -7.17 -10.32
N LEU A 29 1.81 -7.12 -9.14
CA LEU A 29 0.62 -7.91 -8.79
C LEU A 29 -0.57 -7.59 -9.71
N MET A 30 -0.83 -6.31 -9.98
CA MET A 30 -1.90 -5.90 -10.90
C MET A 30 -1.66 -6.44 -12.31
N ASN A 31 -0.42 -6.47 -12.79
CA ASN A 31 -0.08 -7.01 -14.10
C ASN A 31 -0.32 -8.52 -14.17
N ILE A 32 0.02 -9.27 -13.13
CA ILE A 32 -0.28 -10.71 -13.04
C ILE A 32 -1.80 -10.92 -13.03
N ASN A 33 -2.54 -10.16 -12.23
CA ASN A 33 -4.00 -10.22 -12.18
C ASN A 33 -4.65 -9.92 -13.54
N LYS A 34 -4.10 -8.97 -14.31
CA LYS A 34 -4.57 -8.70 -15.68
C LYS A 34 -4.37 -9.90 -16.60
N LYS A 35 -3.23 -10.60 -16.49
CA LYS A 35 -2.98 -11.83 -17.28
C LYS A 35 -3.97 -12.94 -16.91
N ILE A 36 -4.16 -13.18 -15.60
CA ILE A 36 -5.13 -14.16 -15.09
C ILE A 36 -6.55 -13.82 -15.58
N SER A 37 -6.95 -12.56 -15.48
CA SER A 37 -8.27 -12.08 -15.91
C SER A 37 -8.53 -12.34 -17.40
N LYS A 38 -7.55 -12.07 -18.29
CA LYS A 38 -7.67 -12.37 -19.72
C LYS A 38 -7.91 -13.85 -20.01
N ILE A 39 -7.24 -14.74 -19.25
CA ILE A 39 -7.41 -16.19 -19.42
C ILE A 39 -8.80 -16.65 -18.93
N ASN A 40 -9.27 -16.09 -17.81
CA ASN A 40 -10.61 -16.38 -17.30
C ASN A 40 -11.69 -15.89 -18.28
N GLN A 41 -11.56 -14.66 -18.80
CA GLN A 41 -12.47 -14.11 -19.81
C GLN A 41 -12.58 -14.99 -21.05
N PHE A 42 -11.46 -15.56 -21.52
CA PHE A 42 -11.51 -16.53 -22.62
C PHE A 42 -12.38 -17.74 -22.27
N SER A 43 -12.19 -18.30 -21.07
CA SER A 43 -12.92 -19.48 -20.61
C SER A 43 -14.41 -19.20 -20.42
N ASP A 44 -14.75 -18.05 -19.85
CA ASP A 44 -16.12 -17.58 -19.63
C ASP A 44 -16.84 -17.27 -20.95
N GLY A 45 -16.09 -16.92 -22.01
CA GLY A 45 -16.62 -16.66 -23.35
C GLY A 45 -16.95 -17.92 -24.17
N ILE A 46 -16.43 -19.09 -23.78
CA ILE A 46 -16.63 -20.36 -24.53
C ILE A 46 -18.12 -20.68 -24.75
N PRO A 47 -19.01 -20.62 -23.75
CA PRO A 47 -20.42 -20.92 -23.96
C PRO A 47 -21.09 -20.03 -25.02
N ASN A 48 -20.73 -18.75 -25.08
CA ASN A 48 -21.26 -17.83 -26.07
C ASN A 48 -20.72 -18.12 -27.47
N LEU A 49 -19.44 -18.49 -27.57
CA LEU A 49 -18.85 -18.95 -28.83
C LEU A 49 -19.56 -20.20 -29.36
N LEU A 50 -19.87 -21.17 -28.48
CA LEU A 50 -20.55 -22.40 -28.85
C LEU A 50 -22.00 -22.16 -29.31
N LYS A 51 -22.74 -21.24 -28.68
CA LYS A 51 -24.10 -20.87 -29.10
C LYS A 51 -24.17 -20.36 -30.55
N ASN A 52 -23.12 -19.71 -31.03
CA ASN A 52 -23.07 -19.16 -32.38
C ASN A 52 -22.78 -20.24 -33.46
N LEU A 53 -22.51 -21.49 -33.05
CA LEU A 53 -22.17 -22.57 -33.97
C LEU A 53 -23.37 -23.41 -34.43
N ASN A 54 -24.59 -23.10 -33.98
CA ASN A 54 -25.80 -23.90 -34.23
C ASN A 54 -26.14 -24.14 -35.72
N ASN A 55 -25.56 -23.37 -36.65
CA ASN A 55 -25.79 -23.48 -38.09
C ASN A 55 -24.66 -24.20 -38.86
N PHE A 56 -23.65 -24.71 -38.16
CA PHE A 56 -22.50 -25.40 -38.79
C PHE A 56 -22.67 -26.93 -38.77
N ASN A 57 -21.98 -27.61 -39.68
CA ASN A 57 -21.98 -29.07 -39.75
C ASN A 57 -21.23 -29.68 -38.54
N ASP A 58 -21.75 -30.77 -37.98
CA ASP A 58 -21.31 -31.44 -36.74
C ASP A 58 -19.80 -31.74 -36.68
N LEU A 59 -19.20 -32.13 -37.81
CA LEU A 59 -17.76 -32.41 -37.90
C LEU A 59 -16.90 -31.16 -37.61
N TYR A 60 -17.32 -29.99 -38.10
CA TYR A 60 -16.62 -28.73 -37.84
C TYR A 60 -16.83 -28.27 -36.39
N ILE A 61 -18.04 -28.48 -35.85
CA ILE A 61 -18.33 -28.18 -34.44
C ILE A 61 -17.43 -29.00 -33.52
N ARG A 62 -17.29 -30.31 -33.79
CA ARG A 62 -16.43 -31.20 -33.00
C ARG A 62 -14.96 -30.79 -33.02
N GLY A 63 -14.41 -30.52 -34.21
CA GLY A 63 -13.02 -30.04 -34.33
C GLY A 63 -12.78 -28.70 -33.64
N TYR A 64 -13.77 -27.80 -33.67
CA TYR A 64 -13.70 -26.53 -32.95
C TYR A 64 -13.73 -26.71 -31.42
N ILE A 65 -14.60 -27.60 -30.91
CA ILE A 65 -14.64 -27.96 -29.49
C ILE A 65 -13.30 -28.55 -29.03
N ASP A 66 -12.70 -29.44 -29.83
CA ASP A 66 -11.40 -30.04 -29.52
C ASP A 66 -10.30 -28.97 -29.43
N CYS A 67 -10.30 -28.00 -30.35
CA CYS A 67 -9.38 -26.85 -30.32
C CYS A 67 -9.57 -25.99 -29.06
N LEU A 68 -10.83 -25.69 -28.69
CA LEU A 68 -11.14 -24.94 -27.48
C LEU A 68 -10.69 -25.69 -26.21
N ASN A 69 -10.93 -27.00 -26.15
CA ASN A 69 -10.50 -27.85 -25.04
C ASN A 69 -8.98 -27.93 -24.92
N TYR A 70 -8.28 -28.05 -26.05
CA TYR A 70 -6.82 -28.01 -26.08
C TYR A 70 -6.30 -26.66 -25.52
N LYS A 71 -6.84 -25.54 -26.01
CA LYS A 71 -6.46 -24.21 -25.54
C LYS A 71 -6.79 -23.99 -24.06
N LYS A 72 -7.94 -24.50 -23.59
CA LYS A 72 -8.34 -24.46 -22.18
C LYS A 72 -7.33 -25.21 -21.30
N THR A 73 -6.87 -26.38 -21.75
CA THR A 73 -5.85 -27.17 -21.04
C THR A 73 -4.52 -26.43 -20.94
N GLN A 74 -4.08 -25.78 -22.02
CA GLN A 74 -2.87 -24.95 -22.01
C GLN A 74 -3.01 -23.75 -21.05
N ASN A 75 -4.17 -23.09 -21.10
CA ASN A 75 -4.50 -21.97 -20.22
C ASN A 75 -4.48 -22.36 -18.73
N PHE A 76 -4.92 -23.57 -18.37
CA PHE A 76 -4.85 -24.05 -16.99
C PHE A 76 -3.41 -24.16 -16.48
N LYS A 77 -2.49 -24.70 -17.29
CA LYS A 77 -1.07 -24.77 -16.94
C LYS A 77 -0.48 -23.37 -16.71
N ILE A 78 -0.78 -22.43 -17.61
CA ILE A 78 -0.35 -21.03 -17.48
C ILE A 78 -0.94 -20.39 -16.22
N LEU A 79 -2.22 -20.65 -15.90
CA LEU A 79 -2.85 -20.11 -14.69
C LEU A 79 -2.19 -20.62 -13.41
N GLU A 80 -1.79 -21.89 -13.38
CA GLU A 80 -1.09 -22.47 -12.22
C GLU A 80 0.25 -21.77 -11.97
N GLU A 81 1.04 -21.57 -13.03
CA GLU A 81 2.30 -20.82 -12.97
C GLU A 81 2.08 -19.37 -12.54
N LEU A 82 1.08 -18.69 -13.12
CA LEU A 82 0.74 -17.31 -12.76
C LEU A 82 0.28 -17.18 -11.32
N ARG A 83 -0.46 -18.16 -10.77
CA ARG A 83 -0.88 -18.17 -9.36
C ARG A 83 0.31 -18.36 -8.43
N LYS A 84 1.24 -19.26 -8.77
CA LYS A 84 2.47 -19.44 -8.00
C LYS A 84 3.29 -18.14 -7.98
N HIS A 85 3.50 -17.55 -9.16
CA HIS A 85 4.22 -16.29 -9.28
C HIS A 85 3.51 -15.12 -8.57
N TYR A 86 2.17 -15.10 -8.60
CA TYR A 86 1.39 -14.12 -7.85
C TYR A 86 1.68 -14.20 -6.35
N ASN A 87 1.70 -15.40 -5.77
CA ASN A 87 1.97 -15.59 -4.35
C ASN A 87 3.38 -15.11 -3.97
N GLU A 88 4.38 -15.42 -4.78
CA GLU A 88 5.76 -14.94 -4.59
C GLU A 88 5.83 -13.40 -4.59
N CYS A 89 5.19 -12.76 -5.58
CA CYS A 89 5.09 -11.30 -5.63
C CYS A 89 4.28 -10.72 -4.46
N TYR A 90 3.28 -11.44 -3.98
CA TYR A 90 2.41 -11.00 -2.89
C TYR A 90 3.19 -10.93 -1.57
N ASP A 91 4.01 -11.93 -1.28
CA ASP A 91 4.87 -11.92 -0.09
C ASP A 91 5.84 -10.74 -0.10
N ILE A 92 6.43 -10.44 -1.26
CA ILE A 92 7.30 -9.26 -1.45
C ILE A 92 6.53 -7.97 -1.19
N TYR A 93 5.32 -7.84 -1.74
CA TYR A 93 4.46 -6.69 -1.52
C TYR A 93 4.11 -6.51 -0.04
N VAL A 94 3.69 -7.59 0.64
CA VAL A 94 3.32 -7.56 2.06
C VAL A 94 4.50 -7.13 2.92
N ASN A 95 5.71 -7.64 2.63
CA ASN A 95 6.91 -7.23 3.35
C ASN A 95 7.18 -5.72 3.16
N LYS A 96 7.14 -5.22 1.92
CA LYS A 96 7.30 -3.78 1.63
C LYS A 96 6.24 -2.93 2.32
N TYR A 97 4.98 -3.37 2.32
CA TYR A 97 3.88 -2.70 3.01
C TYR A 97 4.10 -2.62 4.53
N ARG A 98 4.51 -3.73 5.16
CA ARG A 98 4.85 -3.76 6.60
C ARG A 98 5.97 -2.76 6.92
N GLN A 99 7.01 -2.71 6.08
CA GLN A 99 8.13 -1.80 6.24
C GLN A 99 7.73 -0.32 6.08
N GLU A 100 6.83 0.01 5.14
CA GLU A 100 6.26 1.35 5.03
C GLU A 100 5.44 1.71 6.29
N LYS A 101 4.59 0.79 6.75
CA LYS A 101 3.73 0.99 7.93
C LYS A 101 4.55 1.24 9.21
N LYS A 102 5.67 0.53 9.40
CA LYS A 102 6.60 0.76 10.52
C LYS A 102 7.11 2.21 10.53
N ILE A 103 7.50 2.76 9.38
CA ILE A 103 7.99 4.14 9.30
C ILE A 103 6.88 5.15 9.59
N LYS A 104 5.65 4.92 9.09
CA LYS A 104 4.50 5.79 9.42
C LYS A 104 4.25 5.86 10.92
N ILE A 105 4.34 4.72 11.61
CA ILE A 105 4.20 4.66 13.07
C ILE A 105 5.32 5.46 13.76
N LEU A 106 6.58 5.30 13.33
CA LEU A 106 7.71 6.05 13.89
C LEU A 106 7.54 7.57 13.71
N ILE A 107 7.09 8.01 12.53
CA ILE A 107 6.81 9.44 12.28
C ILE A 107 5.70 9.95 13.20
N LYS A 108 4.63 9.16 13.40
CA LYS A 108 3.53 9.51 14.31
C LYS A 108 4.03 9.67 15.75
N ILE A 109 4.81 8.70 16.25
CA ILE A 109 5.40 8.76 17.60
C ILE A 109 6.28 10.01 17.73
N LEU A 110 7.16 10.26 16.75
CA LEU A 110 8.05 11.41 16.77
C LEU A 110 7.29 12.75 16.77
N ASN A 111 6.22 12.87 15.98
CA ASN A 111 5.38 14.06 15.98
C ASN A 111 4.74 14.29 17.35
N ASN A 112 4.20 13.24 17.98
CA ASN A 112 3.64 13.34 19.33
C ASN A 112 4.70 13.81 20.35
N SER A 113 5.93 13.29 20.26
CA SER A 113 7.03 13.73 21.12
C SER A 113 7.42 15.20 20.89
N ILE A 114 7.39 15.66 19.64
CA ILE A 114 7.65 17.07 19.30
C ILE A 114 6.57 17.98 19.90
N ILE A 115 5.29 17.59 19.80
CA ILE A 115 4.15 18.33 20.35
C ILE A 115 4.28 18.43 21.87
N LYS A 116 4.47 17.30 22.56
CA LYS A 116 4.61 17.25 24.02
C LYS A 116 5.77 18.11 24.53
N ASN A 117 6.89 18.14 23.81
CA ASN A 117 8.03 18.99 24.15
C ASN A 117 7.75 20.49 23.97
N ARG A 118 6.88 20.88 23.02
CA ARG A 118 6.45 22.27 22.86
C ARG A 118 5.51 22.68 23.97
N GLU A 119 4.50 21.87 24.27
CA GLU A 119 3.55 22.10 25.38
C GLU A 119 4.29 22.29 26.70
N LYS A 120 5.29 21.42 26.99
CA LYS A 120 6.11 21.55 28.21
C LYS A 120 6.89 22.87 28.26
N LYS A 121 7.43 23.34 27.13
CA LYS A 121 8.16 24.61 27.07
C LYS A 121 7.25 25.81 27.23
N GLU A 122 6.08 25.79 26.61
CA GLU A 122 5.08 26.85 26.74
C GLU A 122 4.55 26.93 28.18
N SER A 123 4.28 25.79 28.82
CA SER A 123 3.91 25.74 30.24
C SER A 123 4.96 26.39 31.13
N LEU A 124 6.24 26.06 30.95
CA LEU A 124 7.32 26.64 31.76
C LEU A 124 7.42 28.16 31.58
N LEU A 125 7.27 28.67 30.35
CA LEU A 125 7.29 30.11 30.10
C LEU A 125 6.07 30.82 30.74
N LEU A 126 4.90 30.17 30.73
CA LEU A 126 3.72 30.69 31.42
C LEU A 126 3.94 30.73 32.93
N ASP A 127 4.50 29.67 33.52
CA ASP A 127 4.82 29.60 34.94
C ASP A 127 5.83 30.70 35.34
N GLU A 128 6.89 30.89 34.55
CA GLU A 128 7.86 31.97 34.73
C GLU A 128 7.21 33.35 34.65
N HIS A 129 6.32 33.57 33.68
CA HIS A 129 5.62 34.84 33.51
C HIS A 129 4.66 35.13 34.67
N VAL A 130 3.91 34.12 35.12
CA VAL A 130 3.02 34.25 36.28
C VAL A 130 3.83 34.58 37.54
N ASN A 131 4.92 33.85 37.79
CA ASN A 131 5.80 34.10 38.92
C ASN A 131 6.38 35.52 38.87
N TYR A 132 6.82 35.99 37.70
CA TYR A 132 7.31 37.36 37.53
C TYR A 132 6.25 38.41 37.90
N LYS A 133 5.00 38.24 37.44
CA LYS A 133 3.90 39.15 37.77
C LYS A 133 3.56 39.14 39.25
N VAL A 134 3.54 37.96 39.88
CA VAL A 134 3.30 37.84 41.33
C VAL A 134 4.39 38.58 42.11
N CYS A 135 5.66 38.36 41.75
CA CYS A 135 6.78 39.07 42.40
C CYS A 135 6.72 40.59 42.21
N GLN A 136 6.32 41.08 41.03
CA GLN A 136 6.10 42.52 40.82
C GLN A 136 5.00 43.08 41.72
N ASN A 137 3.85 42.41 41.79
CA ASN A 137 2.73 42.87 42.61
C ASN A 137 3.11 42.92 44.10
N LEU A 138 3.79 41.88 44.60
CA LEU A 138 4.28 41.85 45.99
C LEU A 138 5.24 42.99 46.31
N ARG A 139 6.10 43.38 45.36
CA ARG A 139 7.01 44.51 45.53
C ARG A 139 6.26 45.84 45.63
N ASN A 140 5.25 46.03 44.79
CA ASN A 140 4.45 47.25 44.77
C ASN A 140 3.51 47.38 45.99
N GLU A 141 3.14 46.27 46.64
CA GLU A 141 2.36 46.27 47.89
C GLU A 141 3.21 46.52 49.15
N SER A 142 4.54 46.43 49.03
CA SER A 142 5.51 46.61 50.12
C SER A 142 6.17 48.00 50.16
N GLU A 143 5.85 48.89 49.22
CA GLU A 143 6.19 50.33 49.21
C GLU A 143 4.98 51.17 49.68
#